data_AF-A0A7U3ZI40-F1
#
_entry.id   AF-A0A7U3ZI40-F1
#
_cell.length_a   1.000
_cell.length_b   1.000
_cell.length_c   1.000
_cell.angle_alpha   90.00
_cell.angle_beta   90.00
_cell.angle_gamma   90.00
#
_symmetry.space_group_name_H-M   'P 1'
#
loop_
_entity.id
_entity.type
_entity.pdbx_description
1 polymer ?
#
loop_
_entity_poly.entity_id
_entity_poly.type
_entity_poly.pdbx_seq_one_letter_code
_entity_poly.pdbx_strand_id
1 'polypeptide(L)'
;MQNTLNKDQMRALAFAMYSYFGERHPTRLGLKVAYAEENRGSERNFERKMENEGAKLSEEECDWVVSNLLRNIDTLPLRKLFHRTVGDSPESFGYEVPTYEVLPFDKETSTPDPVSKFDRWQKKKLLNKEPETV
;
A
#
# COMPACT_ATOMS: atom_id res chain seq x y z
N MET A 1 -1.42 -17.92 -23.92
CA MET A 1 -0.08 -18.26 -23.38
C MET A 1 0.13 -17.34 -22.20
N GLN A 2 0.37 -17.86 -20.99
CA GLN A 2 0.75 -17.04 -19.84
C GLN A 2 2.20 -16.57 -20.05
N ASN A 3 2.47 -15.28 -19.93
CA ASN A 3 3.83 -14.78 -19.92
C ASN A 3 4.44 -15.11 -18.56
N THR A 4 5.55 -15.84 -18.53
CA THR A 4 6.31 -16.07 -17.29
C THR A 4 7.36 -14.99 -17.17
N LEU A 5 7.47 -14.38 -15.99
CA LEU A 5 8.53 -13.41 -15.72
C LEU A 5 9.91 -14.09 -15.80
N ASN A 6 10.85 -13.49 -16.52
CA ASN A 6 12.25 -13.91 -16.47
C ASN A 6 12.86 -13.57 -15.10
N LYS A 7 13.96 -14.23 -14.72
CA LYS A 7 14.66 -14.04 -13.43
C LYS A 7 14.96 -12.57 -13.13
N ASP A 8 15.48 -11.85 -14.13
CA ASP A 8 15.83 -10.44 -13.96
C ASP A 8 14.60 -9.54 -13.85
N GLN A 9 13.50 -9.91 -14.51
CA GLN A 9 12.22 -9.21 -14.38
C GLN A 9 11.60 -9.44 -12.99
N MET A 10 11.67 -10.66 -12.44
CA MET A 10 11.23 -10.95 -11.08
C MET A 10 12.04 -10.17 -10.03
N ARG A 11 13.36 -10.09 -10.20
CA ARG A 11 14.23 -9.31 -9.30
C ARG A 11 13.89 -7.82 -9.35
N ALA A 12 13.78 -7.26 -10.56
CA ALA A 12 13.41 -5.86 -10.75
C ALA A 12 12.04 -5.55 -10.15
N LEU A 13 11.06 -6.45 -10.32
CA LEU A 13 9.72 -6.31 -9.75
C LEU A 13 9.75 -6.37 -8.21
N ALA A 14 10.41 -7.38 -7.64
CA ALA A 14 10.54 -7.54 -6.19
C ALA A 14 11.20 -6.31 -5.55
N PHE A 15 12.27 -5.81 -6.17
CA PHE A 15 12.94 -4.59 -5.72
C PHE A 15 12.05 -3.35 -5.84
N ALA A 16 11.33 -3.19 -6.96
CA ALA A 16 10.45 -2.04 -7.15
C ALA A 16 9.27 -2.04 -6.16
N MET A 17 8.67 -3.20 -5.90
CA MET A 17 7.62 -3.35 -4.89
C MET A 17 8.15 -3.07 -3.48
N TYR A 18 9.36 -3.54 -3.17
CA TYR A 18 10.01 -3.27 -1.89
C TYR A 18 10.34 -1.78 -1.70
N SER A 19 10.83 -1.13 -2.76
CA SER A 19 11.24 0.27 -2.78
C SER A 19 10.07 1.25 -2.85
N TYR A 20 8.91 0.79 -3.32
CA TYR A 20 7.66 1.55 -3.28
C TYR A 20 7.31 1.96 -1.84
N PHE A 21 7.57 1.06 -0.89
CA PHE A 21 7.45 1.37 0.53
C PHE A 21 8.72 2.09 1.00
N GLY A 22 8.55 3.28 1.57
CA GLY A 22 9.65 4.04 2.17
C GLY A 22 10.38 3.22 3.25
N GLU A 23 11.64 3.56 3.56
CA GLU A 23 12.50 2.81 4.48
C GLU A 23 11.88 2.53 5.85
N ARG A 24 11.10 3.49 6.35
CA ARG A 24 10.42 3.42 7.67
C ARG A 24 8.98 2.91 7.60
N HIS A 25 8.52 2.50 6.41
CA HIS A 25 7.15 2.05 6.25
C HIS A 25 6.94 0.69 6.96
N PRO A 26 5.84 0.51 7.71
CA PRO A 26 5.61 -0.70 8.49
C PRO A 26 5.60 -1.97 7.64
N THR A 27 5.09 -1.94 6.40
CA THR A 27 5.15 -3.09 5.48
C THR A 27 6.58 -3.53 5.19
N ARG A 28 7.51 -2.58 5.02
CA ARG A 28 8.92 -2.88 4.72
C ARG A 28 9.63 -3.44 5.95
N LEU A 29 9.36 -2.87 7.13
CA LEU A 29 9.89 -3.38 8.40
C LEU A 29 9.33 -4.77 8.71
N GLY A 30 8.03 -4.97 8.55
CA GLY A 30 7.37 -6.26 8.74
C GLY A 30 7.90 -7.34 7.80
N LEU A 31 8.18 -7.00 6.53
CA LEU A 31 8.79 -7.95 5.59
C LEU A 31 10.18 -8.40 6.05
N LYS A 32 11.01 -7.51 6.59
CA LYS A 32 12.34 -7.88 7.14
C LYS A 32 12.19 -8.87 8.29
N VAL A 33 11.30 -8.56 9.23
CA VAL A 33 11.02 -9.42 10.40
C VAL A 33 10.50 -10.79 9.94
N ALA A 34 9.51 -10.82 9.05
CA ALA A 34 8.96 -12.07 8.50
C ALA A 34 10.04 -12.92 7.80
N TYR A 35 10.96 -12.29 7.08
CA TYR A 35 12.08 -13.00 6.45
C TYR A 35 12.99 -13.68 7.48
N ALA A 36 13.20 -13.07 8.65
CA ALA A 36 13.96 -13.65 9.74
C ALA A 36 13.18 -14.75 10.49
N GLU A 37 11.89 -14.54 10.74
CA GLU A 37 11.00 -15.49 11.42
C GLU A 37 10.81 -16.79 10.61
N GLU A 38 10.75 -16.70 9.28
CA GLU A 38 10.67 -17.87 8.39
C GLU A 38 12.02 -18.61 8.20
N ASN A 39 13.06 -18.27 8.97
CA ASN A 39 14.40 -18.86 8.87
C ASN A 39 15.06 -18.73 7.48
N ARG A 40 14.68 -17.72 6.67
CA ARG A 40 15.31 -17.45 5.36
C ARG A 40 16.63 -16.70 5.47
N GLY A 41 16.96 -16.20 6.66
CA GLY A 41 18.21 -15.51 6.99
C GLY A 41 18.00 -14.44 8.06
N SER A 42 18.90 -13.46 8.14
CA SER A 42 18.73 -12.31 9.04
C SER A 42 18.18 -11.09 8.29
N GLU A 43 17.49 -10.21 9.02
CA GLU A 43 16.97 -8.93 8.49
C GLU A 43 18.07 -8.12 7.76
N ARG A 44 19.25 -8.06 8.37
CA ARG A 44 20.42 -7.36 7.82
C ARG A 44 20.90 -7.96 6.50
N ASN A 45 20.86 -9.29 6.37
CA ASN A 45 21.25 -9.95 5.12
C ASN A 45 20.23 -9.64 4.02
N PHE A 46 18.94 -9.71 4.34
CA PHE A 46 17.87 -9.37 3.41
C PHE A 46 17.98 -7.92 2.91
N GLU A 47 18.21 -6.97 3.81
CA GLU A 47 18.42 -5.58 3.44
C GLU A 47 19.63 -5.40 2.50
N ARG A 48 20.75 -6.07 2.78
CA ARG A 48 21.94 -6.03 1.93
C ARG A 48 21.72 -6.65 0.55
N LYS A 49 20.82 -7.65 0.43
CA LYS A 49 20.39 -8.20 -0.86
C LYS A 49 19.55 -7.18 -1.64
N MET A 50 18.69 -6.45 -0.95
CA MET A 50 17.84 -5.41 -1.54
C MET A 50 18.60 -4.14 -1.94
N GLU A 51 19.68 -3.77 -1.23
CA GLU A 51 20.53 -2.62 -1.56
C GLU A 51 21.13 -2.68 -2.97
N ASN A 52 21.32 -3.89 -3.52
CA ASN A 52 21.85 -4.10 -4.87
C ASN A 52 20.73 -4.36 -5.88
N GLU A 53 19.63 -3.62 -5.80
CA GLU A 53 18.46 -3.76 -6.69
C GLU A 53 17.88 -5.19 -6.73
N GLY A 54 18.03 -5.95 -5.64
CA GLY A 54 17.60 -7.35 -5.59
C GLY A 54 18.45 -8.32 -6.43
N ALA A 55 19.61 -7.90 -6.97
CA ALA A 55 20.47 -8.74 -7.81
C ALA A 55 20.93 -10.05 -7.14
N LYS A 56 20.99 -10.05 -5.80
CA LYS A 56 21.40 -11.20 -4.99
C LYS A 56 20.24 -12.07 -4.48
N LEU A 57 19.00 -11.74 -4.83
CA LEU A 57 17.86 -12.56 -4.49
C LEU A 57 17.81 -13.81 -5.38
N SER A 58 17.52 -14.95 -4.75
CA SER A 58 17.13 -16.16 -5.48
C SER A 58 15.73 -15.99 -6.09
N GLU A 59 15.35 -16.86 -7.03
CA GLU A 59 13.99 -16.85 -7.60
C GLU A 59 12.93 -17.05 -6.52
N GLU A 60 13.16 -18.01 -5.61
CA GLU A 60 12.26 -18.28 -4.47
C GLU A 60 12.12 -17.08 -3.54
N GLU A 61 13.20 -16.33 -3.31
CA GLU A 61 13.16 -15.10 -2.51
C GLU A 61 12.40 -13.99 -3.23
N CYS A 62 12.58 -13.85 -4.55
CA CYS A 62 11.82 -12.87 -5.34
C CYS A 62 10.33 -13.17 -5.30
N ASP A 63 9.95 -14.43 -5.52
CA ASP A 63 8.55 -14.87 -5.50
C ASP A 63 7.92 -14.65 -4.12
N TRP A 64 8.66 -14.97 -3.05
CA TRP A 64 8.22 -14.72 -1.68
C TRP A 64 8.02 -13.22 -1.41
N VAL A 65 8.94 -12.35 -1.84
CA VAL A 65 8.80 -10.90 -1.67
C VAL A 65 7.58 -10.38 -2.42
N VAL A 66 7.43 -10.75 -3.70
CA VAL A 66 6.28 -10.31 -4.51
C VAL A 66 4.98 -10.77 -3.87
N SER A 67 4.88 -12.04 -3.46
CA SER A 67 3.68 -12.60 -2.83
C SER A 67 3.29 -11.89 -1.52
N ASN A 68 4.28 -11.56 -0.67
CA ASN A 68 4.04 -10.84 0.58
C ASN A 68 3.64 -9.37 0.36
N LEU A 69 4.19 -8.73 -0.66
CA LEU A 69 3.93 -7.32 -0.94
C LEU A 69 2.68 -7.09 -1.79
N LEU A 70 2.27 -8.06 -2.62
CA LEU A 70 1.14 -7.93 -3.54
C LEU A 70 -0.15 -7.47 -2.83
N ARG A 71 -0.41 -8.04 -1.65
CA ARG A 71 -1.61 -7.75 -0.84
C ARG A 71 -1.57 -6.40 -0.14
N ASN A 72 -0.40 -5.78 -0.07
CA ASN A 72 -0.15 -4.54 0.65
C ASN A 72 -0.06 -3.31 -0.29
N ILE A 73 -0.13 -3.52 -1.61
CA ILE A 73 -0.11 -2.45 -2.61
C ILE A 73 -1.50 -2.35 -3.24
N ASP A 74 -2.05 -1.14 -3.25
CA ASP A 74 -3.31 -0.87 -3.94
C ASP A 74 -3.21 -1.20 -5.44
N THR A 75 -4.31 -1.68 -6.01
CA THR A 75 -4.39 -2.15 -7.41
C THR A 75 -3.89 -1.11 -8.44
N LEU A 76 -4.20 0.19 -8.28
CA LEU A 76 -3.74 1.24 -9.19
C LEU A 76 -2.20 1.43 -9.16
N PRO A 77 -1.56 1.70 -8.00
CA PRO A 77 -0.11 1.68 -7.86
C PRO A 77 0.56 0.38 -8.32
N LEU A 78 -0.06 -0.78 -8.03
CA LEU A 78 0.47 -2.08 -8.43
C LEU A 78 0.59 -2.19 -9.96
N ARG A 79 -0.48 -1.87 -10.69
CA ARG A 79 -0.46 -1.88 -12.17
C ARG A 79 0.57 -0.90 -12.75
N LYS A 80 0.73 0.27 -12.13
CA LYS A 80 1.76 1.24 -12.53
C LYS A 80 3.18 0.72 -12.30
N LEU A 81 3.42 0.03 -11.17
CA LEU A 81 4.71 -0.59 -10.88
C LEU A 81 5.04 -1.66 -11.92
N PHE A 82 4.11 -2.58 -12.19
CA PHE A 82 4.28 -3.62 -13.22
C PHE A 82 4.58 -3.03 -14.60
N HIS A 83 3.80 -2.05 -15.07
CA HIS A 83 4.09 -1.42 -16.36
C HIS A 83 5.45 -0.73 -16.40
N ARG A 84 5.89 -0.12 -15.29
CA ARG A 84 7.19 0.55 -15.23
C ARG A 84 8.36 -0.45 -15.21
N THR A 85 8.20 -1.59 -14.55
CA THR A 85 9.29 -2.55 -14.33
C THR A 85 9.39 -3.57 -15.46
N VAL A 86 8.26 -4.14 -15.86
CA VAL A 86 8.20 -5.28 -16.79
C VAL A 86 7.45 -4.96 -18.09
N GLY A 87 6.93 -3.74 -18.21
CA GLY A 87 6.32 -3.23 -19.45
C GLY A 87 4.89 -3.68 -19.70
N ASP A 88 4.32 -4.54 -18.86
CA ASP A 88 3.02 -5.18 -19.08
C ASP A 88 2.22 -5.20 -17.78
N SER A 89 0.94 -5.57 -17.85
CA SER A 89 0.03 -5.61 -16.71
C SER A 89 0.26 -6.89 -15.87
N PRO A 90 -0.02 -6.86 -14.56
CA PRO A 90 0.13 -8.03 -13.69
C PRO A 90 -0.71 -9.24 -14.15
N GLU A 91 -1.87 -9.00 -14.75
CA GLU A 91 -2.78 -10.04 -15.26
C GLU A 91 -2.16 -10.82 -16.43
N SER A 92 -1.32 -10.19 -17.26
CA SER A 92 -0.59 -10.86 -18.35
C SER A 92 0.37 -11.95 -17.84
N PHE A 93 0.79 -11.84 -16.58
CA PHE A 93 1.65 -12.80 -15.90
C PHE A 93 0.89 -13.77 -14.97
N GLY A 94 -0.45 -13.70 -14.95
CA GLY A 94 -1.29 -14.57 -14.14
C GLY A 94 -1.47 -14.13 -12.68
N TYR A 95 -1.09 -12.91 -12.31
CA TYR A 95 -1.40 -12.38 -10.98
C TYR A 95 -2.87 -11.96 -10.90
N GLU A 96 -3.58 -12.48 -9.90
CA GLU A 96 -4.93 -12.05 -9.56
C GLU A 96 -4.87 -10.72 -8.82
N VAL A 97 -5.09 -9.62 -9.54
CA VAL A 97 -5.25 -8.31 -8.93
C VAL A 97 -6.75 -8.05 -8.82
N PRO A 98 -7.29 -7.79 -7.61
CA PRO A 98 -8.71 -7.46 -7.48
C PRO A 98 -8.99 -6.21 -8.32
N THR A 99 -9.72 -6.42 -9.41
CA THR A 99 -10.40 -5.34 -10.13
C THR A 99 -11.25 -4.66 -9.09
N TYR A 100 -11.04 -3.36 -8.87
CA TYR A 100 -11.92 -2.59 -8.02
C TYR A 100 -13.37 -2.88 -8.47
N GLU A 101 -14.10 -3.69 -7.71
CA GLU A 101 -15.50 -3.38 -7.53
C GLU A 101 -15.44 -1.95 -7.02
N VAL A 102 -15.90 -1.04 -7.86
CA VAL A 102 -16.36 0.26 -7.40
C VAL A 102 -17.33 -0.10 -6.29
N LEU A 103 -16.86 -0.12 -5.04
CA LEU A 103 -17.75 -0.08 -3.90
C LEU A 103 -18.66 1.11 -4.25
N PRO A 104 -19.98 0.91 -4.42
CA PRO A 104 -20.86 2.03 -4.59
C PRO A 104 -20.47 2.98 -3.47
N PHE A 105 -20.14 4.21 -3.86
CA PHE A 105 -19.95 5.27 -2.89
C PHE A 105 -21.32 5.37 -2.25
N ASP A 106 -21.54 4.64 -1.16
CA ASP A 106 -22.73 4.76 -0.35
C ASP A 106 -22.67 6.20 0.14
N LYS A 107 -23.34 7.07 -0.60
CA LYS A 107 -23.76 8.41 -0.20
C LYS A 107 -24.82 8.28 0.90
N GLU A 108 -24.64 7.36 1.83
CA GLU A 108 -25.55 7.06 2.93
C GLU A 108 -24.75 6.68 4.18
N THR A 109 -23.65 7.39 4.42
CA THR A 109 -23.34 7.75 5.81
C THR A 109 -23.43 9.25 5.90
N SER A 110 -24.64 9.70 6.25
CA SER A 110 -24.89 10.98 6.90
C SER A 110 -23.85 11.18 8.00
N THR A 111 -22.74 11.82 7.65
CA THR A 111 -21.88 12.46 8.62
C THR A 111 -22.59 13.77 8.94
N PRO A 112 -23.00 14.02 10.19
CA PRO A 112 -23.61 15.29 10.53
C PRO A 112 -22.58 16.39 10.26
N ASP A 113 -23.00 17.45 9.57
CA ASP A 113 -22.17 18.59 9.22
C ASP A 113 -21.24 18.97 10.38
N PRO A 114 -19.93 19.19 10.13
CA PRO A 114 -19.06 19.76 11.13
C PRO A 114 -19.55 21.17 11.39
N VAL A 115 -20.36 21.35 12.44
CA VAL A 115 -20.88 22.65 12.88
C VAL A 115 -19.69 23.61 12.91
N SER A 116 -19.71 24.58 12.00
CA SER A 116 -18.66 25.58 11.85
C SER A 116 -18.38 26.19 13.23
N LYS A 117 -17.11 26.44 13.55
CA LYS A 117 -16.74 27.15 14.80
C LYS A 117 -17.49 28.49 14.92
N PHE A 118 -17.89 29.07 13.79
CA PHE A 118 -18.71 30.28 13.70
C PHE A 118 -20.13 30.07 14.26
N ASP A 119 -20.77 28.94 13.97
CA ASP A 119 -22.09 28.58 14.49
C ASP A 119 -22.08 28.35 16.01
N ARG A 120 -21.01 27.73 16.53
CA ARG A 120 -20.84 27.57 17.99
C ARG A 120 -20.73 28.91 18.72
N TRP A 121 -20.10 29.91 18.11
CA TRP A 121 -20.00 31.25 18.71
C TRP A 121 -21.32 32.02 18.63
N GLN A 122 -22.05 31.94 17.50
CA GLN A 122 -23.37 32.57 17.37
C GLN A 122 -24.41 31.98 18.33
N LYS A 123 -24.48 30.65 18.48
CA LYS A 123 -25.38 30.00 19.45
C LYS A 123 -25.10 30.44 20.89
N LYS A 124 -23.83 30.61 21.27
CA LYS A 124 -23.45 31.05 22.62
C LYS A 124 -23.80 32.53 22.89
N LYS A 125 -23.84 33.38 21.86
CA LYS A 125 -24.27 34.78 21.97
C LYS A 125 -25.79 34.94 22.08
N LEU A 126 -26.56 34.03 21.48
CA LEU A 126 -28.03 34.06 21.52
C LEU A 126 -28.59 33.56 22.87
N LEU A 127 -27.95 32.59 23.52
CA LEU A 127 -28.38 32.08 24.84
C LEU A 127 -28.15 33.04 26.02
N ASN A 128 -27.30 34.06 25.85
CA ASN A 128 -27.05 35.08 26.90
C ASN A 128 -27.92 36.34 26.72
N LYS A 129 -28.95 36.27 25.86
CA LYS A 129 -29.98 37.30 25.75
C LYS A 129 -31.34 36.65 25.96
N GLU A 130 -31.64 36.30 27.21
CA GLU A 130 -33.04 36.21 27.64
C GLU A 130 -33.45 37.50 28.35
N PRO A 131 -34.74 37.87 28.22
CA PRO A 131 -35.20 39.26 28.27
C PRO A 131 -35.33 39.77 29.69
N GLU A 132 -35.03 41.06 29.88
CA GLU A 132 -35.56 41.83 31.01
C GLU A 132 -37.09 41.75 30.94
N THR A 133 -37.65 40.92 31.81
CA THR A 133 -39.07 40.92 32.17
C THR A 133 -39.40 42.29 32.76
N VAL A 134 -40.29 43.02 32.09
CA VAL A 134 -41.11 44.08 32.71
C VAL A 134 -42.39 43.42 33.21
#